data_AF-S9PQN4-F1
#
_entry.id   AF-S9PQN4-F1
#
_cell.length_a   1.000
_cell.length_b   1.000
_cell.length_c   1.000
_cell.angle_alpha   90.00
_cell.angle_beta   90.00
_cell.angle_gamma   90.00
#
_symmetry.space_group_name_H-M   'P 1'
#
loop_
_entity.id
_entity.type
_entity.pdbx_description
1 polymer ?
#
loop_
_entity_poly.entity_id
_entity_poly.type
_entity_poly.pdbx_seq_one_letter_code
_entity_poly.pdbx_strand_id
1 'polypeptide(L)'
;MLNLLALSFEGELAPSLDLRCLAPGRKPPDGWGVGYYPGGELAASLLKEAAPHAGSIRSEMVRTWDPLESSIFLMHLRTATWGPITEANTQPFCRSAWGRDWILAHSGSLEQRLPIPLDARFQPVGSTDSEALFCRLLEWMQERGWRSLGDVDPAQLRGWLEEMNGLGPLTLVLSDGLDLCVYADRTSATRCWVWQVSPPYERLILGDEDLELDLTRRGAKSRKGFIVSTDPLASRTDTPTNWTQLPPGALMVFRQGAVRAEVLPPWAQEAGAVPSAAVAEFEARRRLRRPPEASVRVMDVHHRTVYRYAQPVERSAHKLRLTPSHDRLQSLLSHEVTLSSGVTRSEYEDVFGNRVRKVLVETPYTELVIEGRSRVELRDTDPLGYRPLRERSTLPLVWMPWQRNMLQPYLLPPELPETQLEELVEYAMSFARRNDFDLLDTLLDINFSIFKEYRYVQGSTHLGTTPFDVYSARQGVCQDFANVFICLARLLGVPARYTCGYIYTGPKHANHAQSEATHAWVQVYLPEVGWKGFDPTNGILTQTDHVRVAVGRQYSDCTPTAGTIFLGGGGEKLEVSVRCEPVEPGAK
;
A
#
# COMPACT_ATOMS: atom_id res chain seq x y z
N MET A 1 2.87 -21.32 -24.95
CA MET A 1 3.16 -20.12 -25.77
C MET A 1 2.32 -18.99 -25.21
N LEU A 2 2.94 -17.83 -24.96
CA LEU A 2 2.25 -16.65 -24.46
C LEU A 2 1.10 -16.25 -25.40
N ASN A 3 -0.12 -16.21 -24.87
CA ASN A 3 -1.32 -15.79 -25.61
C ASN A 3 -1.95 -14.55 -24.97
N LEU A 4 -1.88 -14.44 -23.64
CA LEU A 4 -2.41 -13.31 -22.87
C LEU A 4 -1.43 -12.92 -21.77
N LEU A 5 -1.21 -11.61 -21.63
CA LEU A 5 -0.53 -10.95 -20.52
C LEU A 5 -1.42 -9.82 -19.98
N ALA A 6 -1.46 -9.61 -18.66
CA ALA A 6 -2.06 -8.42 -18.07
C ALA A 6 -1.30 -7.95 -16.82
N LEU A 7 -1.41 -6.65 -16.51
CA LEU A 7 -0.71 -5.97 -15.42
C LEU A 7 -1.73 -5.18 -14.57
N SER A 8 -1.56 -5.17 -13.24
CA SER A 8 -2.26 -4.24 -12.34
C SER A 8 -1.34 -3.81 -11.19
N PHE A 9 -0.94 -2.53 -11.16
CA PHE A 9 0.05 -1.98 -10.22
C PHE A 9 -0.51 -0.83 -9.39
N GLU A 10 0.17 -0.48 -8.30
CA GLU A 10 -0.16 0.70 -7.47
C GLU A 10 0.35 1.99 -8.14
N GLY A 11 -0.56 2.93 -8.43
CA GLY A 11 -0.25 4.08 -9.27
C GLY A 11 0.14 3.69 -10.70
N GLU A 12 0.67 4.64 -11.45
CA GLU A 12 1.00 4.45 -12.87
C GLU A 12 2.44 3.93 -13.12
N LEU A 13 2.59 3.23 -14.23
CA LEU A 13 3.86 2.71 -14.77
C LEU A 13 3.91 2.87 -16.30
N ALA A 14 5.12 3.08 -16.82
CA ALA A 14 5.45 2.98 -18.23
C ALA A 14 6.24 1.67 -18.52
N PRO A 15 5.58 0.55 -18.85
CA PRO A 15 6.24 -0.68 -19.28
C PRO A 15 6.78 -0.55 -20.71
N SER A 16 8.01 -1.02 -20.93
CA SER A 16 8.59 -1.20 -22.27
C SER A 16 8.27 -2.62 -22.76
N LEU A 17 7.32 -2.75 -23.69
CA LEU A 17 6.93 -4.00 -24.34
C LEU A 17 7.66 -4.19 -25.68
N ASP A 18 8.26 -5.35 -25.89
CA ASP A 18 9.09 -5.67 -27.07
C ASP A 18 8.66 -7.01 -27.70
N LEU A 19 7.97 -6.92 -28.84
CA LEU A 19 7.30 -8.05 -29.50
C LEU A 19 8.29 -8.90 -30.32
N ARG A 20 9.11 -9.69 -29.63
CA ARG A 20 10.14 -10.58 -30.19
C ARG A 20 9.60 -11.64 -31.16
N CYS A 21 8.30 -11.95 -31.13
CA CYS A 21 7.61 -12.76 -32.15
C CYS A 21 7.55 -12.10 -33.55
N LEU A 22 7.75 -10.79 -33.65
CA LEU A 22 7.76 -10.02 -34.91
C LEU A 22 9.19 -9.75 -35.44
N ALA A 23 10.21 -10.34 -34.81
CA ALA A 23 11.59 -10.23 -35.25
C ALA A 23 11.82 -10.93 -36.61
N PRO A 24 12.70 -10.39 -37.49
CA PRO A 24 13.01 -11.00 -38.78
C PRO A 24 13.39 -12.48 -38.68
N GLY A 25 12.72 -13.33 -39.46
CA GLY A 25 12.96 -14.77 -39.54
C GLY A 25 12.11 -15.64 -38.60
N ARG A 26 11.32 -15.07 -37.68
CA ARG A 26 10.30 -15.82 -36.91
C ARG A 26 8.94 -15.79 -37.63
N LYS A 27 8.06 -16.76 -37.35
CA LYS A 27 6.67 -16.73 -37.84
C LYS A 27 5.86 -15.77 -36.94
N PRO A 28 5.24 -14.70 -37.48
CA PRO A 28 4.40 -13.82 -36.67
C PRO A 28 3.10 -14.53 -36.22
N PRO A 29 2.44 -14.04 -35.15
CA PRO A 29 1.08 -14.43 -34.79
C PRO A 29 0.07 -13.92 -35.84
N ASP A 30 -1.15 -14.46 -35.83
CA ASP A 30 -2.21 -14.02 -36.75
C ASP A 30 -2.74 -12.61 -36.41
N GLY A 31 -2.50 -12.14 -35.18
CA GLY A 31 -2.64 -10.74 -34.78
C GLY A 31 -2.04 -10.47 -33.40
N TRP A 32 -1.86 -9.20 -33.06
CA TRP A 32 -1.49 -8.78 -31.70
C TRP A 32 -2.26 -7.53 -31.29
N GLY A 33 -2.36 -7.28 -29.99
CA GLY A 33 -2.88 -6.00 -29.49
C GLY A 33 -2.54 -5.73 -28.03
N VAL A 34 -2.47 -4.45 -27.69
CA VAL A 34 -2.32 -3.88 -26.34
C VAL A 34 -3.51 -2.96 -26.07
N GLY A 35 -4.08 -3.05 -24.88
CA GLY A 35 -5.11 -2.13 -24.35
C GLY A 35 -4.72 -1.64 -22.96
N TYR A 36 -4.89 -0.34 -22.71
CA TYR A 36 -4.49 0.33 -21.47
C TYR A 36 -5.32 1.59 -21.22
N TYR A 37 -5.17 2.19 -20.05
CA TYR A 37 -5.93 3.37 -19.60
C TYR A 37 -4.98 4.55 -19.30
N PRO A 38 -4.75 5.47 -20.25
CA PRO A 38 -3.80 6.58 -20.08
C PRO A 38 -4.14 7.45 -18.86
N GLY A 39 -3.14 7.84 -18.05
CA GLY A 39 -3.35 8.78 -16.92
C GLY A 39 -4.35 8.30 -15.86
N GLY A 40 -4.59 6.98 -15.79
CA GLY A 40 -5.61 6.40 -14.93
C GLY A 40 -7.05 6.79 -15.28
N GLU A 41 -7.30 7.32 -16.48
CA GLU A 41 -8.65 7.69 -16.93
C GLU A 41 -9.55 6.46 -17.14
N LEU A 42 -10.87 6.70 -17.20
CA LEU A 42 -11.86 5.67 -17.55
C LEU A 42 -12.00 5.46 -19.08
N ALA A 43 -11.16 6.10 -19.89
CA ALA A 43 -11.12 5.96 -21.34
C ALA A 43 -9.98 5.00 -21.75
N ALA A 44 -10.25 4.10 -22.69
CA ALA A 44 -9.31 3.08 -23.12
C ALA A 44 -8.55 3.48 -24.39
N SER A 45 -7.23 3.27 -24.39
CA SER A 45 -6.41 3.30 -25.60
C SER A 45 -6.06 1.88 -26.04
N LEU A 46 -6.38 1.53 -27.28
CA LEU A 46 -6.04 0.24 -27.90
C LEU A 46 -5.16 0.45 -29.14
N LEU A 47 -4.06 -0.30 -29.20
CA LEU A 47 -3.21 -0.43 -30.38
C LEU A 47 -3.09 -1.91 -30.74
N LYS A 48 -3.50 -2.27 -31.96
CA LYS A 48 -3.49 -3.64 -32.46
C LYS A 48 -3.15 -3.72 -33.95
N GLU A 49 -2.86 -4.93 -34.42
CA GLU A 49 -2.57 -5.25 -35.81
C GLU A 49 -3.04 -6.68 -36.14
N ALA A 50 -3.81 -6.83 -37.21
CA ALA A 50 -4.14 -8.13 -37.81
C ALA A 50 -3.18 -8.46 -38.96
N ALA A 51 -2.78 -9.73 -39.09
CA ALA A 51 -1.75 -10.19 -40.04
C ALA A 51 -0.43 -9.37 -39.99
N PRO A 52 0.17 -9.18 -38.80
CA PRO A 52 1.40 -8.40 -38.64
C PRO A 52 2.56 -8.98 -39.44
N HIS A 53 3.38 -8.10 -39.99
CA HIS A 53 4.57 -8.45 -40.76
C HIS A 53 5.84 -8.27 -39.91
N ALA A 54 6.89 -9.03 -40.23
CA ALA A 54 8.17 -8.90 -39.52
C ALA A 54 8.75 -7.50 -39.74
N GLY A 55 9.11 -6.82 -38.65
CA GLY A 55 9.52 -5.40 -38.69
C GLY A 55 8.37 -4.40 -38.86
N SER A 56 7.14 -4.74 -38.48
CA SER A 56 6.01 -3.78 -38.46
C SER A 56 6.31 -2.56 -37.59
N ILE A 57 6.18 -1.37 -38.17
CA ILE A 57 6.37 -0.08 -37.49
C ILE A 57 5.45 0.05 -36.27
N ARG A 58 4.24 -0.54 -36.29
CA ARG A 58 3.34 -0.52 -35.12
C ARG A 58 3.93 -1.24 -33.90
N SER A 59 4.77 -2.25 -34.11
CA SER A 59 5.46 -2.96 -33.02
C SER A 59 6.66 -2.17 -32.48
N GLU A 60 7.39 -1.46 -33.35
CA GLU A 60 8.43 -0.52 -32.93
C GLU A 60 7.83 0.68 -32.16
N MET A 61 6.62 1.12 -32.54
CA MET A 61 5.87 2.11 -31.77
C MET A 61 5.58 1.61 -30.35
N VAL A 62 5.00 0.42 -30.13
CA VAL A 62 4.76 -0.12 -28.76
C VAL A 62 6.02 -0.08 -27.88
N ARG A 63 7.20 -0.35 -28.46
CA ARG A 63 8.49 -0.33 -27.77
C ARG A 63 9.02 1.07 -27.42
N THR A 64 8.48 2.12 -28.05
CA THR A 64 9.01 3.49 -27.99
C THR A 64 7.98 4.55 -27.58
N TRP A 65 6.68 4.24 -27.59
CA TRP A 65 5.58 5.18 -27.36
C TRP A 65 5.56 5.63 -25.89
N ASP A 66 5.86 6.91 -25.65
CA ASP A 66 5.96 7.47 -24.30
C ASP A 66 4.62 7.56 -23.54
N PRO A 67 3.45 7.85 -24.16
CA PRO A 67 2.13 7.86 -23.51
C PRO A 67 1.58 6.48 -23.07
N LEU A 68 2.43 5.46 -22.90
CA LEU A 68 2.06 4.15 -22.35
C LEU A 68 2.10 4.16 -20.82
N GLU A 69 1.57 5.20 -20.18
CA GLU A 69 1.49 5.33 -18.72
C GLU A 69 0.10 4.92 -18.21
N SER A 70 0.05 3.89 -17.37
CA SER A 70 -1.18 3.39 -16.76
C SER A 70 -0.91 2.56 -15.52
N SER A 71 -1.95 2.33 -14.71
CA SER A 71 -1.95 1.31 -13.65
C SER A 71 -2.40 -0.07 -14.14
N ILE A 72 -3.02 -0.17 -15.34
CA ILE A 72 -3.57 -1.41 -15.90
C ILE A 72 -3.20 -1.55 -17.39
N PHE A 73 -2.70 -2.74 -17.76
CA PHE A 73 -2.42 -3.12 -19.15
C PHE A 73 -2.97 -4.51 -19.45
N LEU A 74 -3.44 -4.73 -20.68
CA LEU A 74 -3.82 -6.02 -21.24
C LEU A 74 -3.14 -6.18 -22.60
N MET A 75 -2.53 -7.34 -22.87
CA MET A 75 -1.93 -7.69 -24.16
C MET A 75 -2.36 -9.08 -24.61
N HIS A 76 -2.56 -9.26 -25.92
CA HIS A 76 -2.95 -10.53 -26.54
C HIS A 76 -2.12 -10.83 -27.80
N LEU A 77 -1.76 -12.10 -28.01
CA LEU A 77 -1.05 -12.62 -29.18
C LEU A 77 -1.92 -13.68 -29.88
N ARG A 78 -2.80 -13.23 -30.78
CA ARG A 78 -3.83 -14.07 -31.42
C ARG A 78 -3.23 -15.14 -32.32
N THR A 79 -3.56 -16.39 -32.03
CA THR A 79 -3.64 -17.48 -33.02
C THR A 79 -5.11 -17.65 -33.43
N ALA A 80 -5.41 -17.72 -34.72
CA ALA A 80 -6.78 -17.63 -35.23
C ALA A 80 -7.49 -19.00 -35.30
N THR A 81 -8.48 -19.23 -34.40
CA THR A 81 -9.42 -20.35 -34.48
C THR A 81 -10.77 -19.94 -35.10
N TRP A 82 -11.40 -18.89 -34.55
CA TRP A 82 -12.65 -18.31 -35.05
C TRP A 82 -12.42 -17.02 -35.85
N GLY A 83 -13.18 -16.87 -36.94
CA GLY A 83 -13.24 -15.67 -37.78
C GLY A 83 -12.00 -15.39 -38.65
N PRO A 84 -12.14 -14.64 -39.75
CA PRO A 84 -10.99 -14.25 -40.58
C PRO A 84 -9.96 -13.40 -39.82
N ILE A 85 -8.76 -13.29 -40.38
CA ILE A 85 -7.70 -12.43 -39.86
C ILE A 85 -8.01 -10.98 -40.25
N THR A 86 -8.64 -10.23 -39.33
CA THR A 86 -9.07 -8.84 -39.49
C THR A 86 -9.01 -8.11 -38.15
N GLU A 87 -8.89 -6.78 -38.16
CA GLU A 87 -8.87 -5.95 -36.94
C GLU A 87 -10.13 -6.13 -36.06
N ALA A 88 -11.28 -6.37 -36.69
CA ALA A 88 -12.54 -6.66 -35.99
C ALA A 88 -12.52 -8.00 -35.22
N ASN A 89 -11.61 -8.91 -35.55
CA ASN A 89 -11.43 -10.20 -34.86
C ASN A 89 -10.15 -10.25 -34.00
N THR A 90 -9.30 -9.23 -34.04
CA THR A 90 -8.04 -9.17 -33.27
C THR A 90 -8.28 -8.56 -31.88
N GLN A 91 -7.72 -9.22 -30.87
CA GLN A 91 -7.85 -8.88 -29.45
C GLN A 91 -6.79 -7.82 -29.03
N PRO A 92 -6.97 -7.09 -27.91
CA PRO A 92 -8.16 -7.08 -27.06
C PRO A 92 -9.37 -6.41 -27.74
N PHE A 93 -10.56 -6.64 -27.16
CA PHE A 93 -11.80 -5.96 -27.54
C PHE A 93 -12.09 -4.82 -26.58
N CYS A 94 -12.72 -3.75 -27.09
CA CYS A 94 -13.15 -2.60 -26.30
C CYS A 94 -14.66 -2.33 -26.50
N ARG A 95 -15.33 -1.85 -25.45
CA ARG A 95 -16.70 -1.32 -25.47
C ARG A 95 -16.90 -0.24 -24.40
N SER A 96 -17.44 0.90 -24.81
CA SER A 96 -17.85 1.97 -23.89
C SER A 96 -19.20 1.64 -23.25
N ALA A 97 -19.29 1.61 -21.93
CA ALA A 97 -20.52 1.36 -21.18
C ALA A 97 -20.52 2.10 -19.82
N TRP A 98 -21.66 2.67 -19.44
CA TRP A 98 -21.87 3.37 -18.16
C TRP A 98 -20.86 4.49 -17.81
N GLY A 99 -20.24 5.12 -18.82
CA GLY A 99 -19.29 6.21 -18.63
C GLY A 99 -17.83 5.77 -18.44
N ARG A 100 -17.50 4.51 -18.78
CA ARG A 100 -16.14 3.98 -18.85
C ARG A 100 -15.98 3.08 -20.08
N ASP A 101 -14.77 2.92 -20.56
CA ASP A 101 -14.42 1.86 -21.49
C ASP A 101 -14.10 0.58 -20.72
N TRP A 102 -14.49 -0.55 -21.32
CA TRP A 102 -14.20 -1.89 -20.85
C TRP A 102 -13.28 -2.58 -21.86
N ILE A 103 -12.25 -3.27 -21.38
CA ILE A 103 -11.30 -4.02 -22.21
C ILE A 103 -11.35 -5.50 -21.84
N LEU A 104 -11.49 -6.39 -22.84
CA LEU A 104 -11.46 -7.84 -22.66
C LEU A 104 -10.38 -8.52 -23.51
N ALA A 105 -9.68 -9.48 -22.91
CA ALA A 105 -8.80 -10.44 -23.58
C ALA A 105 -9.16 -11.88 -23.15
N HIS A 106 -9.16 -12.81 -24.12
CA HIS A 106 -9.52 -14.22 -23.94
C HIS A 106 -8.46 -15.13 -24.57
N SER A 107 -7.83 -15.96 -23.73
CA SER A 107 -7.02 -17.10 -24.14
C SER A 107 -7.85 -18.37 -24.02
N GLY A 108 -8.17 -18.98 -25.16
CA GLY A 108 -9.06 -20.13 -25.26
C GLY A 108 -9.69 -20.18 -26.64
N SER A 109 -10.68 -21.05 -26.78
CA SER A 109 -11.51 -21.14 -27.99
C SER A 109 -12.74 -21.96 -27.63
N LEU A 110 -13.93 -21.37 -27.71
CA LEU A 110 -15.16 -22.14 -27.51
C LEU A 110 -15.33 -23.17 -28.63
N GLU A 111 -15.85 -24.35 -28.28
CA GLU A 111 -16.27 -25.40 -29.21
C GLU A 111 -17.68 -25.12 -29.77
N GLN A 112 -18.50 -24.40 -28.98
CA GLN A 112 -19.87 -24.04 -29.33
C GLN A 112 -20.04 -22.52 -29.38
N ARG A 113 -20.74 -22.02 -30.39
CA ARG A 113 -20.99 -20.58 -30.54
C ARG A 113 -22.00 -20.10 -29.51
N LEU A 114 -21.57 -19.24 -28.59
CA LEU A 114 -22.43 -18.55 -27.64
C LEU A 114 -23.52 -17.75 -28.38
N PRO A 115 -24.82 -17.99 -28.11
CA PRO A 115 -25.91 -17.24 -28.74
C PRO A 115 -26.05 -15.85 -28.11
N ILE A 116 -26.29 -14.84 -28.96
CA ILE A 116 -26.60 -13.47 -28.55
C ILE A 116 -28.00 -13.12 -29.08
N PRO A 117 -28.92 -12.61 -28.25
CA PRO A 117 -30.22 -12.13 -28.70
C PRO A 117 -30.09 -11.00 -29.74
N LEU A 118 -30.95 -10.97 -30.76
CA LEU A 118 -30.91 -9.95 -31.81
C LEU A 118 -31.27 -8.54 -31.30
N ASP A 119 -31.94 -8.48 -30.16
CA ASP A 119 -32.34 -7.30 -29.40
C ASP A 119 -31.37 -6.95 -28.24
N ALA A 120 -30.27 -7.70 -28.08
CA ALA A 120 -29.20 -7.34 -27.15
C ALA A 120 -28.57 -5.99 -27.52
N ARG A 121 -28.24 -5.21 -26.49
CA ARG A 121 -27.62 -3.87 -26.60
C ARG A 121 -26.17 -3.97 -27.03
N PHE A 122 -25.47 -4.99 -26.56
CA PHE A 122 -24.08 -5.26 -26.93
C PHE A 122 -24.03 -6.34 -28.03
N GLN A 123 -23.54 -5.96 -29.20
CA GLN A 123 -23.38 -6.87 -30.35
C GLN A 123 -21.92 -6.90 -30.81
N PRO A 124 -21.41 -8.06 -31.27
CA PRO A 124 -20.06 -8.18 -31.82
C PRO A 124 -19.98 -7.49 -33.19
N VAL A 125 -18.82 -6.93 -33.52
CA VAL A 125 -18.52 -6.35 -34.84
C VAL A 125 -17.79 -7.38 -35.72
N GLY A 126 -16.98 -8.23 -35.08
CA GLY A 126 -16.37 -9.40 -35.67
C GLY A 126 -17.25 -10.65 -35.60
N SER A 127 -16.58 -11.79 -35.66
CA SER A 127 -17.17 -13.14 -35.75
C SER A 127 -16.50 -14.14 -34.81
N THR A 128 -15.78 -13.66 -33.80
CA THR A 128 -15.14 -14.50 -32.79
C THR A 128 -16.11 -14.90 -31.69
N ASP A 129 -15.84 -16.05 -31.09
CA ASP A 129 -16.36 -16.46 -29.79
C ASP A 129 -16.01 -15.46 -28.67
N SER A 130 -14.81 -14.88 -28.76
CA SER A 130 -14.18 -14.01 -27.78
C SER A 130 -14.88 -12.65 -27.64
N GLU A 131 -15.31 -12.05 -28.76
CA GLU A 131 -16.13 -10.83 -28.72
C GLU A 131 -17.58 -11.15 -28.32
N ALA A 132 -18.07 -12.34 -28.65
CA ALA A 132 -19.42 -12.77 -28.27
C ALA A 132 -19.54 -12.98 -26.74
N LEU A 133 -18.54 -13.61 -26.12
CA LEU A 133 -18.36 -13.70 -24.67
C LEU A 133 -18.43 -12.32 -24.01
N PHE A 134 -17.65 -11.36 -24.52
CA PHE A 134 -17.60 -9.99 -24.00
C PHE A 134 -18.95 -9.29 -24.07
N CYS A 135 -19.64 -9.37 -25.21
CA CYS A 135 -20.96 -8.77 -25.38
C CYS A 135 -21.99 -9.38 -24.42
N ARG A 136 -21.98 -10.70 -24.21
CA ARG A 136 -22.92 -11.36 -23.29
C ARG A 136 -22.63 -11.02 -21.82
N LEU A 137 -21.37 -10.90 -21.41
CA LEU A 137 -20.98 -10.44 -20.07
C LEU A 137 -21.51 -9.03 -19.79
N LEU A 138 -21.35 -8.08 -20.73
CA LEU A 138 -21.86 -6.73 -20.57
C LEU A 138 -23.40 -6.67 -20.53
N GLU A 139 -24.09 -7.52 -21.31
CA GLU A 139 -25.55 -7.63 -21.23
C GLU A 139 -26.01 -8.21 -19.89
N TRP A 140 -25.34 -9.24 -19.35
CA TRP A 140 -25.64 -9.76 -18.00
C TRP A 140 -25.38 -8.73 -16.89
N MET A 141 -24.33 -7.91 -17.01
CA MET A 141 -24.10 -6.78 -16.10
C MET A 141 -25.21 -5.73 -16.23
N GLN A 142 -25.68 -5.44 -17.45
CA GLN A 142 -26.82 -4.55 -17.70
C GLN A 142 -28.15 -5.10 -17.15
N GLU A 143 -28.39 -6.41 -17.23
CA GLU A 143 -29.53 -7.11 -16.62
C GLU A 143 -29.51 -6.98 -15.08
N ARG A 144 -28.31 -7.00 -14.46
CA ARG A 144 -28.13 -6.78 -13.01
C ARG A 144 -28.08 -5.31 -12.59
N GLY A 145 -27.96 -4.38 -13.53
CA GLY A 145 -27.79 -2.95 -13.27
C GLY A 145 -26.39 -2.55 -12.76
N TRP A 146 -25.41 -3.46 -12.86
CA TRP A 146 -24.00 -3.20 -12.53
C TRP A 146 -23.36 -2.27 -13.57
N ARG A 147 -22.48 -1.36 -13.12
CA ARG A 147 -21.90 -0.28 -13.96
C ARG A 147 -20.38 -0.23 -13.96
N SER A 148 -19.77 -0.98 -13.06
CA SER A 148 -18.34 -1.13 -12.86
C SER A 148 -18.05 -2.52 -12.30
N LEU A 149 -16.82 -2.99 -12.42
CA LEU A 149 -16.33 -4.14 -11.64
C LEU A 149 -16.34 -3.84 -10.12
N GLY A 150 -16.48 -2.56 -9.75
CA GLY A 150 -16.83 -2.11 -8.41
C GLY A 150 -18.15 -2.69 -7.88
N ASP A 151 -19.19 -2.76 -8.71
CA ASP A 151 -20.56 -3.15 -8.31
C ASP A 151 -20.81 -4.66 -8.33
N VAL A 152 -19.97 -5.40 -9.05
CA VAL A 152 -20.15 -6.83 -9.36
C VAL A 152 -19.93 -7.71 -8.13
N ASP A 153 -20.83 -8.68 -7.92
CA ASP A 153 -20.58 -9.82 -7.03
C ASP A 153 -19.57 -10.79 -7.70
N PRO A 154 -18.35 -10.95 -7.16
CA PRO A 154 -17.33 -11.82 -7.76
C PRO A 154 -17.74 -13.30 -7.81
N ALA A 155 -18.59 -13.76 -6.89
CA ALA A 155 -19.05 -15.15 -6.86
C ALA A 155 -20.06 -15.43 -7.99
N GLN A 156 -20.96 -14.47 -8.25
CA GLN A 156 -21.85 -14.52 -9.41
C GLN A 156 -21.08 -14.41 -10.73
N LEU A 157 -20.11 -13.50 -10.84
CA LEU A 157 -19.29 -13.39 -12.06
C LEU A 157 -18.51 -14.69 -12.35
N ARG A 158 -17.94 -15.33 -11.32
CA ARG A 158 -17.31 -16.65 -11.47
C ARG A 158 -18.29 -17.70 -11.97
N GLY A 159 -19.54 -17.68 -11.50
CA GLY A 159 -20.60 -18.58 -11.95
C GLY A 159 -20.97 -18.40 -13.43
N TRP A 160 -21.13 -17.15 -13.89
CA TRP A 160 -21.35 -16.83 -15.31
C TRP A 160 -20.19 -17.29 -16.22
N LEU A 161 -18.96 -17.08 -15.76
CA LEU A 161 -17.76 -17.52 -16.48
C LEU A 161 -17.61 -19.05 -16.47
N GLU A 162 -18.03 -19.74 -15.41
CA GLU A 162 -18.09 -21.21 -15.37
C GLU A 162 -19.16 -21.79 -16.31
N GLU A 163 -20.31 -21.13 -16.46
CA GLU A 163 -21.33 -21.47 -17.46
C GLU A 163 -20.76 -21.33 -18.89
N MET A 164 -20.08 -20.22 -19.19
CA MET A 164 -19.39 -19.99 -20.47
C MET A 164 -18.26 -20.99 -20.73
N ASN A 165 -17.47 -21.34 -19.70
CA ASN A 165 -16.44 -22.38 -19.75
C ASN A 165 -17.05 -23.81 -19.78
N GLY A 166 -18.38 -23.92 -19.79
CA GLY A 166 -19.13 -25.09 -20.23
C GLY A 166 -19.04 -25.34 -21.74
N LEU A 167 -18.77 -24.30 -22.54
CA LEU A 167 -18.76 -24.34 -24.00
C LEU A 167 -17.37 -24.52 -24.63
N GLY A 168 -16.31 -24.57 -23.81
CA GLY A 168 -14.92 -24.78 -24.23
C GLY A 168 -13.92 -24.12 -23.27
N PRO A 169 -12.60 -24.24 -23.53
CA PRO A 169 -11.53 -23.59 -22.75
C PRO A 169 -11.67 -22.06 -22.69
N LEU A 170 -11.57 -21.49 -21.49
CA LEU A 170 -11.80 -20.06 -21.21
C LEU A 170 -10.87 -19.52 -20.10
N THR A 171 -9.69 -19.02 -20.45
CA THR A 171 -8.90 -18.14 -19.58
C THR A 171 -9.12 -16.69 -20.01
N LEU A 172 -9.62 -15.85 -19.12
CA LEU A 172 -10.19 -14.55 -19.47
C LEU A 172 -9.71 -13.44 -18.53
N VAL A 173 -9.43 -12.27 -19.11
CA VAL A 173 -9.13 -11.04 -18.36
C VAL A 173 -10.03 -9.91 -18.86
N LEU A 174 -10.64 -9.21 -17.91
CA LEU A 174 -11.60 -8.13 -18.12
C LEU A 174 -11.24 -6.95 -17.21
N SER A 175 -11.25 -5.72 -17.74
CA SER A 175 -11.04 -4.51 -16.96
C SER A 175 -12.05 -3.42 -17.34
N ASP A 176 -12.28 -2.49 -16.42
CA ASP A 176 -13.18 -1.34 -16.54
C ASP A 176 -12.47 0.00 -16.20
N GLY A 177 -11.13 0.00 -16.26
CA GLY A 177 -10.28 1.13 -15.91
C GLY A 177 -9.86 1.22 -14.44
N LEU A 178 -10.62 0.60 -13.52
CA LEU A 178 -10.30 0.61 -12.08
C LEU A 178 -9.91 -0.76 -11.54
N ASP A 179 -10.68 -1.80 -11.88
CA ASP A 179 -10.36 -3.17 -11.52
C ASP A 179 -9.80 -3.96 -12.72
N LEU A 180 -9.02 -5.00 -12.43
CA LEU A 180 -8.62 -6.05 -13.35
C LEU A 180 -9.15 -7.39 -12.82
N CYS A 181 -10.18 -7.92 -13.47
CA CYS A 181 -10.74 -9.24 -13.20
C CYS A 181 -10.04 -10.30 -14.05
N VAL A 182 -9.71 -11.44 -13.44
CA VAL A 182 -9.00 -12.57 -14.06
C VAL A 182 -9.73 -13.87 -13.72
N TYR A 183 -9.96 -14.72 -14.72
CA TYR A 183 -10.57 -16.04 -14.57
C TYR A 183 -9.71 -17.12 -15.22
N ALA A 184 -9.47 -18.19 -14.49
CA ALA A 184 -8.66 -19.33 -14.93
C ALA A 184 -9.55 -20.47 -15.45
N ASP A 185 -9.25 -20.97 -16.64
CA ASP A 185 -9.95 -22.08 -17.29
C ASP A 185 -10.05 -23.34 -16.40
N ARG A 186 -11.29 -23.75 -16.11
CA ARG A 186 -11.59 -24.95 -15.32
C ARG A 186 -11.14 -26.25 -15.98
N THR A 187 -10.95 -26.26 -17.30
CA THR A 187 -10.50 -27.44 -18.05
C THR A 187 -8.97 -27.62 -18.04
N SER A 188 -8.21 -26.60 -17.63
CA SER A 188 -6.74 -26.54 -17.72
C SER A 188 -6.14 -26.69 -19.13
N ALA A 189 -6.96 -26.64 -20.18
CA ALA A 189 -6.49 -26.64 -21.56
C ALA A 189 -5.78 -25.32 -21.91
N THR A 190 -6.21 -24.24 -21.27
CA THR A 190 -5.41 -23.03 -21.05
C THR A 190 -5.02 -22.91 -19.58
N ARG A 191 -3.92 -22.20 -19.29
CA ARG A 191 -3.44 -21.97 -17.92
C ARG A 191 -3.47 -20.47 -17.63
N CYS A 192 -3.53 -20.15 -16.34
CA CYS A 192 -3.38 -18.78 -15.85
C CYS A 192 -2.42 -18.78 -14.66
N TRP A 193 -1.39 -17.95 -14.75
CA TRP A 193 -0.37 -17.74 -13.73
C TRP A 193 -0.40 -16.29 -13.27
N VAL A 194 -0.21 -16.09 -11.97
CA VAL A 194 -0.14 -14.77 -11.34
C VAL A 194 1.15 -14.68 -10.53
N TRP A 195 1.81 -13.53 -10.60
CA TRP A 195 2.95 -13.20 -9.75
C TRP A 195 2.74 -11.81 -9.15
N GLN A 196 2.77 -11.74 -7.81
CA GLN A 196 2.86 -10.47 -7.10
C GLN A 196 4.31 -9.95 -7.14
N VAL A 197 4.54 -8.90 -7.91
CA VAL A 197 5.77 -8.10 -7.84
C VAL A 197 5.70 -7.23 -6.58
N SER A 198 6.80 -7.14 -5.85
CA SER A 198 6.89 -6.33 -4.63
C SER A 198 8.29 -5.71 -4.53
N PRO A 199 8.41 -4.41 -4.20
CA PRO A 199 9.71 -3.73 -4.02
C PRO A 199 10.51 -4.28 -2.84
N PRO A 200 11.83 -4.01 -2.77
CA PRO A 200 12.64 -3.26 -3.73
C PRO A 200 13.11 -4.10 -4.93
N TYR A 201 13.15 -3.51 -6.13
CA TYR A 201 13.80 -4.09 -7.32
C TYR A 201 14.47 -3.00 -8.16
N GLU A 202 15.76 -3.16 -8.48
CA GLU A 202 16.52 -2.15 -9.24
C GLU A 202 16.27 -2.20 -10.75
N ARG A 203 16.04 -3.41 -11.27
CA ARG A 203 15.74 -3.69 -12.68
C ARG A 203 14.89 -4.95 -12.75
N LEU A 204 13.81 -4.91 -13.51
CA LEU A 204 12.88 -6.03 -13.67
C LEU A 204 12.50 -6.19 -15.13
N ILE A 205 13.21 -7.10 -15.81
CA ILE A 205 12.94 -7.51 -17.19
C ILE A 205 12.50 -8.96 -17.19
N LEU A 206 11.35 -9.21 -17.81
CA LEU A 206 10.76 -10.53 -17.97
C LEU A 206 10.62 -10.86 -19.46
N GLY A 207 10.66 -12.12 -19.83
CA GLY A 207 10.32 -12.52 -21.19
C GLY A 207 10.58 -13.98 -21.52
N ASP A 208 10.17 -14.34 -22.72
CA ASP A 208 10.39 -15.65 -23.36
C ASP A 208 10.99 -15.41 -24.76
N GLU A 209 10.66 -16.23 -25.76
CA GLU A 209 11.08 -15.97 -27.14
C GLU A 209 10.18 -14.95 -27.87
N ASP A 210 8.95 -14.76 -27.40
CA ASP A 210 7.87 -14.08 -28.13
C ASP A 210 7.62 -12.65 -27.61
N LEU A 211 7.91 -12.40 -26.32
CA LEU A 211 7.85 -11.10 -25.66
C LEU A 211 9.09 -10.83 -24.78
N GLU A 212 9.47 -9.55 -24.69
CA GLU A 212 10.17 -9.00 -23.52
C GLU A 212 9.39 -7.81 -22.94
N LEU A 213 9.34 -7.74 -21.60
CA LEU A 213 8.67 -6.74 -20.78
C LEU A 213 9.70 -6.17 -19.80
N ASP A 214 10.08 -4.90 -19.95
CA ASP A 214 10.89 -4.17 -18.96
C ASP A 214 10.01 -3.17 -18.21
N LEU A 215 9.75 -3.44 -16.93
CA LEU A 215 8.94 -2.60 -16.04
C LEU A 215 9.71 -1.39 -15.48
N THR A 216 11.03 -1.38 -15.65
CA THR A 216 11.97 -0.46 -14.99
C THR A 216 12.68 0.51 -15.93
N ARG A 217 12.51 0.35 -17.25
CA ARG A 217 13.11 1.22 -18.27
C ARG A 217 12.57 2.65 -18.25
N ARG A 218 11.29 2.80 -17.89
CA ARG A 218 10.53 4.05 -17.87
C ARG A 218 9.61 4.16 -16.64
N GLY A 219 9.07 3.04 -16.15
CA GLY A 219 8.26 2.98 -14.92
C GLY A 219 9.06 3.04 -13.60
N ALA A 220 8.36 3.39 -12.53
CA ALA A 220 8.92 3.50 -11.18
C ALA A 220 9.33 2.14 -10.57
N LYS A 221 10.48 2.13 -9.89
CA LYS A 221 11.14 0.93 -9.29
C LYS A 221 10.53 0.46 -7.95
N SER A 222 9.45 1.11 -7.53
CA SER A 222 8.96 1.17 -6.15
C SER A 222 7.50 0.73 -6.00
N ARG A 223 6.90 0.24 -7.10
CA ARG A 223 5.49 -0.13 -7.17
C ARG A 223 5.27 -1.62 -6.90
N LYS A 224 4.40 -1.94 -5.95
CA LYS A 224 3.78 -3.27 -5.82
C LYS A 224 2.73 -3.47 -6.92
N GLY A 225 2.58 -4.72 -7.37
CA GLY A 225 1.57 -5.05 -8.37
C GLY A 225 1.50 -6.53 -8.73
N PHE A 226 0.60 -6.85 -9.66
CA PHE A 226 0.34 -8.19 -10.14
C PHE A 226 0.60 -8.27 -11.65
N ILE A 227 1.34 -9.31 -12.04
CA ILE A 227 1.52 -9.73 -13.43
C ILE A 227 0.72 -11.02 -13.62
N VAL A 228 -0.05 -11.09 -14.68
CA VAL A 228 -0.96 -12.19 -15.03
C VAL A 228 -0.57 -12.70 -16.41
N SER A 229 -0.35 -14.00 -16.59
CA SER A 229 0.12 -14.56 -17.86
C SER A 229 -0.40 -15.97 -18.10
N THR A 230 -0.54 -16.38 -19.37
CA THR A 230 -0.91 -17.77 -19.71
C THR A 230 0.24 -18.75 -19.50
N ASP A 231 1.48 -18.28 -19.61
CA ASP A 231 2.70 -19.04 -19.30
C ASP A 231 3.67 -18.18 -18.47
N PRO A 232 4.44 -18.75 -17.51
CA PRO A 232 5.43 -17.99 -16.73
C PRO A 232 6.52 -17.36 -17.60
N LEU A 233 6.64 -16.04 -17.58
CA LEU A 233 7.77 -15.35 -18.20
C LEU A 233 9.01 -15.49 -17.31
N ALA A 234 10.16 -15.81 -17.91
CA ALA A 234 11.42 -15.93 -17.18
C ALA A 234 12.01 -14.54 -16.88
N SER A 235 12.68 -14.38 -15.73
CA SER A 235 13.45 -13.16 -15.45
C SER A 235 14.73 -13.14 -16.28
N ARG A 236 15.03 -11.96 -16.83
CA ARG A 236 16.28 -11.62 -17.53
C ARG A 236 17.17 -10.72 -16.65
N THR A 237 16.94 -10.76 -15.33
CA THR A 237 17.60 -9.97 -14.28
C THR A 237 17.81 -10.83 -13.03
N ASP A 238 18.58 -10.34 -12.05
CA ASP A 238 18.84 -11.08 -10.80
C ASP A 238 17.61 -11.22 -9.88
N THR A 239 16.50 -10.54 -10.20
CA THR A 239 15.22 -10.67 -9.47
C THR A 239 14.57 -12.03 -9.80
N PRO A 240 14.34 -12.92 -8.81
CA PRO A 240 13.73 -14.23 -9.05
C PRO A 240 12.21 -14.12 -9.29
N THR A 241 11.69 -14.91 -10.21
CA THR A 241 10.25 -14.97 -10.51
C THR A 241 9.51 -15.88 -9.54
N ASN A 242 8.41 -15.42 -8.94
CA ASN A 242 7.58 -16.22 -8.04
C ASN A 242 6.15 -16.40 -8.59
N TRP A 243 6.04 -17.10 -9.71
CA TRP A 243 4.77 -17.38 -10.38
C TRP A 243 3.96 -18.46 -9.65
N THR A 244 2.70 -18.17 -9.34
CA THR A 244 1.71 -19.12 -8.80
C THR A 244 0.64 -19.41 -9.87
N GLN A 245 0.35 -20.67 -10.14
CA GLN A 245 -0.77 -21.03 -11.02
C GLN A 245 -2.10 -20.85 -10.28
N LEU A 246 -3.09 -20.24 -10.92
CA LEU A 246 -4.44 -20.16 -10.36
C LEU A 246 -5.13 -21.54 -10.42
N PRO A 247 -5.90 -21.93 -9.38
CA PRO A 247 -6.71 -23.14 -9.43
C PRO A 247 -7.71 -23.11 -10.62
N PRO A 248 -7.88 -24.20 -11.38
CA PRO A 248 -8.82 -24.26 -12.50
C PRO A 248 -10.26 -23.89 -12.08
N GLY A 249 -10.83 -22.86 -12.70
CA GLY A 249 -12.16 -22.31 -12.40
C GLY A 249 -12.20 -21.25 -11.29
N ALA A 250 -11.04 -20.79 -10.81
CA ALA A 250 -10.92 -19.67 -9.86
C ALA A 250 -11.00 -18.29 -10.55
N LEU A 251 -11.45 -17.30 -9.78
CA LEU A 251 -11.49 -15.89 -10.19
C LEU A 251 -10.73 -15.02 -9.20
N MET A 252 -10.00 -14.01 -9.69
CA MET A 252 -9.39 -12.95 -8.88
C MET A 252 -9.76 -11.56 -9.42
N VAL A 253 -9.82 -10.58 -8.54
CA VAL A 253 -10.01 -9.16 -8.90
C VAL A 253 -8.91 -8.34 -8.24
N PHE A 254 -8.15 -7.60 -9.04
CA PHE A 254 -7.06 -6.71 -8.61
C PHE A 254 -7.47 -5.25 -8.78
N ARG A 255 -7.01 -4.38 -7.88
CA ARG A 255 -7.18 -2.92 -7.97
C ARG A 255 -5.95 -2.24 -7.37
N GLN A 256 -5.28 -1.38 -8.14
CA GLN A 256 -4.13 -0.58 -7.69
C GLN A 256 -3.07 -1.41 -6.91
N GLY A 257 -2.63 -2.53 -7.49
CA GLY A 257 -1.62 -3.41 -6.89
C GLY A 257 -2.04 -4.19 -5.63
N ALA A 258 -3.32 -4.18 -5.26
CA ALA A 258 -3.90 -5.00 -4.21
C ALA A 258 -4.93 -6.01 -4.77
N VAL A 259 -5.11 -7.15 -4.12
CA VAL A 259 -6.21 -8.08 -4.45
C VAL A 259 -7.47 -7.65 -3.69
N ARG A 260 -8.56 -7.45 -4.41
CA ARG A 260 -9.85 -6.99 -3.89
C ARG A 260 -10.83 -8.15 -3.65
N ALA A 261 -10.70 -9.24 -4.42
CA ALA A 261 -11.46 -10.47 -4.23
C ALA A 261 -10.73 -11.68 -4.86
N GLU A 262 -10.98 -12.86 -4.30
CA GLU A 262 -10.66 -14.16 -4.88
C GLU A 262 -11.82 -15.10 -4.60
N VAL A 263 -12.24 -15.85 -5.61
CA VAL A 263 -13.32 -16.85 -5.48
C VAL A 263 -12.80 -18.17 -6.03
N LEU A 264 -12.49 -19.06 -5.10
CA LEU A 264 -12.09 -20.43 -5.40
C LEU A 264 -13.29 -21.25 -5.94
N PRO A 265 -13.06 -22.23 -6.83
CA PRO A 265 -14.10 -23.12 -7.32
C PRO A 265 -14.59 -24.08 -6.20
N PRO A 266 -15.81 -24.64 -6.29
CA PRO A 266 -16.39 -25.46 -5.21
C PRO A 266 -15.50 -26.64 -4.77
N TRP A 267 -14.93 -27.37 -5.72
CA TRP A 267 -14.04 -28.51 -5.44
C TRP A 267 -12.81 -28.14 -4.61
N ALA A 268 -12.30 -26.91 -4.75
CA ALA A 268 -11.16 -26.43 -3.98
C ALA A 268 -11.59 -26.06 -2.54
N GLN A 269 -12.78 -25.46 -2.38
CA GLN A 269 -13.36 -25.17 -1.07
C GLN A 269 -13.67 -26.47 -0.30
N GLU A 270 -14.23 -27.48 -0.96
CA GLU A 270 -14.47 -28.82 -0.42
C GLU A 270 -13.17 -29.54 -0.02
N ALA A 271 -12.09 -29.35 -0.79
CA ALA A 271 -10.74 -29.84 -0.46
C ALA A 271 -10.05 -29.03 0.67
N GLY A 272 -10.72 -28.04 1.26
CA GLY A 272 -10.17 -27.21 2.34
C GLY A 272 -9.12 -26.19 1.88
N ALA A 273 -9.07 -25.87 0.59
CA ALA A 273 -8.18 -24.83 0.08
C ALA A 273 -8.61 -23.45 0.61
N VAL A 274 -7.68 -22.78 1.28
CA VAL A 274 -7.85 -21.40 1.77
C VAL A 274 -7.51 -20.44 0.63
N PRO A 275 -8.21 -19.29 0.48
CA PRO A 275 -7.81 -18.23 -0.44
C PRO A 275 -6.35 -17.80 -0.25
N SER A 276 -5.77 -17.22 -1.29
CA SER A 276 -4.39 -16.73 -1.26
C SER A 276 -4.12 -15.81 -0.07
N ALA A 277 -2.86 -15.82 0.40
CA ALA A 277 -2.43 -14.96 1.50
C ALA A 277 -2.71 -13.46 1.23
N ALA A 278 -2.76 -13.04 -0.03
CA ALA A 278 -3.06 -11.67 -0.44
C ALA A 278 -4.56 -11.28 -0.29
N VAL A 279 -5.49 -12.23 -0.37
CA VAL A 279 -6.92 -11.97 -0.06
C VAL A 279 -7.20 -12.11 1.44
N ALA A 280 -6.53 -13.04 2.13
CA ALA A 280 -6.50 -13.03 3.58
C ALA A 280 -5.95 -11.69 4.13
N GLU A 281 -5.00 -11.06 3.42
CA GLU A 281 -4.48 -9.72 3.72
C GLU A 281 -5.54 -8.63 3.53
N PHE A 282 -6.26 -8.61 2.40
CA PHE A 282 -7.34 -7.65 2.16
C PHE A 282 -8.51 -7.82 3.14
N GLU A 283 -8.87 -9.06 3.48
CA GLU A 283 -9.81 -9.33 4.56
C GLU A 283 -9.30 -8.88 5.93
N ALA A 284 -8.02 -9.05 6.25
CA ALA A 284 -7.45 -8.57 7.51
C ALA A 284 -7.56 -7.04 7.63
N ARG A 285 -7.34 -6.29 6.54
CA ARG A 285 -7.60 -4.84 6.48
C ARG A 285 -9.07 -4.54 6.77
N ARG A 286 -10.02 -5.24 6.14
CA ARG A 286 -11.47 -5.15 6.43
C ARG A 286 -11.87 -5.61 7.84
N ARG A 287 -11.02 -6.38 8.53
CA ARG A 287 -11.19 -6.80 9.93
C ARG A 287 -10.60 -5.79 10.94
N LEU A 288 -9.92 -4.72 10.50
CA LEU A 288 -9.61 -3.53 11.31
C LEU A 288 -10.86 -2.64 11.58
N ARG A 289 -12.07 -3.19 11.43
CA ARG A 289 -13.29 -2.63 11.99
C ARG A 289 -13.13 -2.50 13.50
N ARG A 290 -12.86 -1.27 13.97
CA ARG A 290 -13.05 -0.79 15.34
C ARG A 290 -12.53 -1.78 16.41
N PRO A 291 -11.25 -1.68 16.83
CA PRO A 291 -10.71 -2.56 17.85
C PRO A 291 -11.57 -2.51 19.12
N PRO A 292 -11.69 -3.61 19.86
CA PRO A 292 -12.56 -3.68 21.04
C PRO A 292 -12.15 -2.64 22.08
N GLU A 293 -13.13 -2.08 22.78
CA GLU A 293 -12.93 -1.13 23.87
C GLU A 293 -11.95 -1.70 24.91
N ALA A 294 -10.77 -1.09 25.02
CA ALA A 294 -9.72 -1.56 25.91
C ALA A 294 -9.96 -1.09 27.34
N SER A 295 -9.77 -1.98 28.32
CA SER A 295 -9.95 -1.66 29.73
C SER A 295 -8.92 -0.64 30.22
N VAL A 296 -9.35 0.24 31.13
CA VAL A 296 -8.46 1.23 31.78
C VAL A 296 -7.26 0.50 32.40
N ARG A 297 -6.05 0.95 32.05
CA ARG A 297 -4.79 0.32 32.47
C ARG A 297 -3.90 1.34 33.16
N VAL A 298 -3.34 0.99 34.32
CA VAL A 298 -2.26 1.77 34.94
C VAL A 298 -0.92 1.17 34.51
N MET A 299 0.00 2.01 34.05
CA MET A 299 1.37 1.63 33.69
C MET A 299 2.37 2.32 34.62
N ASP A 300 3.36 1.56 35.09
CA ASP A 300 4.62 2.12 35.58
C ASP A 300 5.64 2.13 34.43
N VAL A 301 6.29 3.29 34.25
CA VAL A 301 7.26 3.52 33.19
C VAL A 301 8.57 4.01 33.76
N HIS A 302 9.65 3.31 33.40
CA HIS A 302 11.02 3.69 33.70
C HIS A 302 11.80 3.88 32.40
N HIS A 303 12.10 5.13 32.06
CA HIS A 303 13.00 5.52 30.97
C HIS A 303 14.39 5.79 31.57
N ARG A 304 15.45 5.24 30.98
CA ARG A 304 16.83 5.51 31.36
C ARG A 304 17.70 5.68 30.12
N THR A 305 18.26 6.89 29.98
CA THR A 305 19.24 7.25 28.96
C THR A 305 20.62 7.44 29.59
N VAL A 306 21.66 6.89 28.98
CA VAL A 306 23.07 7.14 29.34
C VAL A 306 23.82 7.66 28.12
N TYR A 307 24.41 8.83 28.26
CA TYR A 307 25.39 9.37 27.33
C TYR A 307 26.80 9.11 27.85
N ARG A 308 27.69 8.61 26.99
CA ARG A 308 29.12 8.34 27.29
C ARG A 308 29.99 9.09 26.29
N TYR A 309 30.94 9.88 26.77
CA TYR A 309 31.80 10.72 25.93
C TYR A 309 33.28 10.31 26.05
N ALA A 310 33.99 10.31 24.91
CA ALA A 310 35.40 9.96 24.82
C ALA A 310 36.35 10.98 25.51
N GLN A 311 35.88 12.21 25.74
CA GLN A 311 36.55 13.25 26.52
C GLN A 311 35.51 13.93 27.43
N PRO A 312 35.91 14.54 28.56
CA PRO A 312 34.98 15.25 29.43
C PRO A 312 34.23 16.35 28.66
N VAL A 313 32.91 16.39 28.82
CA VAL A 313 32.08 17.54 28.44
C VAL A 313 32.12 18.52 29.61
N GLU A 314 32.70 19.69 29.38
CA GLU A 314 32.81 20.74 30.41
C GLU A 314 31.53 21.57 30.48
N ARG A 315 30.86 21.78 29.34
CA ARG A 315 29.65 22.58 29.26
C ARG A 315 28.67 22.07 28.22
N SER A 316 27.44 21.77 28.63
CA SER A 316 26.34 21.39 27.73
C SER A 316 24.98 21.87 28.24
N ALA A 317 24.02 22.03 27.32
CA ALA A 317 22.61 22.24 27.65
C ALA A 317 21.75 21.16 27.00
N HIS A 318 20.74 20.69 27.74
CA HIS A 318 19.84 19.61 27.30
C HIS A 318 18.38 20.04 27.40
N LYS A 319 17.58 19.60 26.43
CA LYS A 319 16.12 19.66 26.46
C LYS A 319 15.60 18.24 26.67
N LEU A 320 14.82 18.03 27.73
CA LEU A 320 14.21 16.75 28.06
C LEU A 320 12.70 16.83 27.85
N ARG A 321 12.16 15.89 27.09
CA ARG A 321 10.73 15.64 26.85
C ARG A 321 10.40 14.24 27.36
N LEU A 322 10.48 14.05 28.68
CA LEU A 322 10.31 12.76 29.35
C LEU A 322 9.04 12.68 30.21
N THR A 323 8.35 13.81 30.41
CA THR A 323 7.08 13.87 31.14
C THR A 323 5.92 13.41 30.25
N PRO A 324 5.19 12.34 30.61
CA PRO A 324 4.05 11.90 29.83
C PRO A 324 2.95 12.99 29.75
N SER A 325 2.22 13.04 28.64
CA SER A 325 1.10 13.98 28.48
C SER A 325 -0.02 13.73 29.51
N HIS A 326 -0.82 14.76 29.82
CA HIS A 326 -1.99 14.66 30.68
C HIS A 326 -3.21 15.23 29.94
N ASP A 327 -4.20 14.38 29.61
CA ASP A 327 -5.44 14.76 28.91
C ASP A 327 -6.62 13.83 29.25
N ARG A 328 -7.71 13.89 28.45
CA ARG A 328 -8.91 13.07 28.62
C ARG A 328 -8.67 11.55 28.54
N LEU A 329 -7.59 11.10 27.89
CA LEU A 329 -7.28 9.69 27.62
C LEU A 329 -6.07 9.18 28.41
N GLN A 330 -5.20 10.08 28.88
CA GLN A 330 -4.03 9.72 29.68
C GLN A 330 -3.93 10.64 30.91
N SER A 331 -4.09 10.07 32.10
CA SER A 331 -3.89 10.79 33.36
C SER A 331 -2.53 10.44 33.95
N LEU A 332 -1.61 11.41 33.95
CA LEU A 332 -0.34 11.30 34.68
C LEU A 332 -0.62 11.34 36.19
N LEU A 333 -0.32 10.23 36.89
CA LEU A 333 -0.56 10.06 38.33
C LEU A 333 0.65 10.45 39.18
N SER A 334 1.85 10.09 38.74
CA SER A 334 3.12 10.54 39.33
C SER A 334 4.22 10.65 38.28
N HIS A 335 5.19 11.52 38.51
CA HIS A 335 6.32 11.72 37.62
C HIS A 335 7.53 12.29 38.35
N GLU A 336 8.71 11.74 38.07
CA GLU A 336 10.01 12.27 38.47
C GLU A 336 11.00 12.11 37.30
N VAL A 337 11.89 13.10 37.14
CA VAL A 337 13.08 12.98 36.29
C VAL A 337 14.29 13.39 37.10
N THR A 338 15.32 12.55 37.13
CA THR A 338 16.61 12.77 37.79
C THR A 338 17.75 12.74 36.78
N LEU A 339 18.89 13.34 37.14
CA LEU A 339 20.11 13.34 36.34
C LEU A 339 21.33 13.10 37.23
N SER A 340 22.39 12.49 36.68
CA SER A 340 23.67 12.32 37.40
C SER A 340 24.47 13.63 37.52
N SER A 341 24.24 14.61 36.64
CA SER A 341 24.90 15.91 36.66
C SER A 341 24.04 16.99 36.00
N GLY A 342 24.25 18.25 36.40
CA GLY A 342 23.55 19.43 35.90
C GLY A 342 22.42 19.94 36.78
N VAL A 343 21.92 21.13 36.45
CA VAL A 343 20.86 21.83 37.18
C VAL A 343 19.71 22.16 36.23
N THR A 344 18.47 21.88 36.66
CA THR A 344 17.26 22.31 35.95
C THR A 344 17.18 23.83 35.96
N ARG A 345 17.29 24.44 34.77
CA ARG A 345 17.29 25.90 34.60
C ARG A 345 15.90 26.48 34.39
N SER A 346 15.00 25.72 33.76
CA SER A 346 13.60 26.10 33.54
C SER A 346 12.78 24.91 33.05
N GLU A 347 11.51 24.86 33.44
CA GLU A 347 10.48 24.03 32.81
C GLU A 347 9.46 24.93 32.12
N TYR A 348 8.92 24.49 30.99
CA TYR A 348 7.88 25.21 30.23
C TYR A 348 7.10 24.22 29.35
N GLU A 349 5.93 24.64 28.90
CA GLU A 349 5.17 23.93 27.86
C GLU A 349 5.53 24.52 26.49
N ASP A 350 5.81 23.67 25.49
CA ASP A 350 6.07 24.11 24.12
C ASP A 350 4.79 24.30 23.30
N VAL A 351 4.92 24.80 22.07
CA VAL A 351 3.80 25.12 21.17
C VAL A 351 2.94 23.91 20.75
N PHE A 352 3.35 22.68 21.09
CA PHE A 352 2.62 21.45 20.82
C PHE A 352 1.91 20.89 22.06
N GLY A 353 2.12 21.49 23.24
CA GLY A 353 1.65 21.00 24.54
C GLY A 353 2.65 20.07 25.24
N ASN A 354 3.91 19.98 24.78
CA ASN A 354 4.90 19.12 25.44
C ASN A 354 5.50 19.85 26.65
N ARG A 355 5.63 19.16 27.79
CA ARG A 355 6.43 19.66 28.90
C ARG A 355 7.92 19.45 28.61
N VAL A 356 8.67 20.56 28.56
CA VAL A 356 10.10 20.58 28.25
C VAL A 356 10.90 21.07 29.46
N ARG A 357 11.75 20.21 30.01
CA ARG A 357 12.75 20.59 31.01
C ARG A 357 14.05 20.98 30.32
N LYS A 358 14.54 22.20 30.55
CA LYS A 358 15.89 22.65 30.15
C LYS A 358 16.85 22.44 31.32
N VAL A 359 17.90 21.66 31.08
CA VAL A 359 19.01 21.44 32.01
C VAL A 359 20.27 22.13 31.46
N LEU A 360 21.08 22.70 32.35
CA LEU A 360 22.42 23.16 32.05
C LEU A 360 23.41 22.34 32.88
N VAL A 361 24.47 21.83 32.25
CA VAL A 361 25.56 21.11 32.90
C VAL A 361 26.84 21.92 32.72
N GLU A 362 27.42 22.38 33.83
CA GLU A 362 28.67 23.16 33.87
C GLU A 362 29.73 22.50 34.80
N THR A 363 29.42 21.30 35.31
CA THR A 363 30.34 20.42 36.03
C THR A 363 30.89 19.41 35.02
N PRO A 364 32.22 19.31 34.80
CA PRO A 364 32.78 18.39 33.81
C PRO A 364 32.39 16.92 34.04
N TYR A 365 31.97 16.23 32.98
CA TYR A 365 31.49 14.85 33.05
C TYR A 365 31.86 14.02 31.82
N THR A 366 32.08 12.71 32.00
CA THR A 366 32.27 11.73 30.91
C THR A 366 31.07 10.80 30.73
N GLU A 367 30.21 10.68 31.75
CA GLU A 367 28.93 9.95 31.71
C GLU A 367 27.80 10.87 32.22
N LEU A 368 26.70 10.95 31.47
CA LEU A 368 25.46 11.61 31.90
C LEU A 368 24.32 10.60 31.86
N VAL A 369 23.78 10.26 33.03
CA VAL A 369 22.61 9.41 33.20
C VAL A 369 21.39 10.31 33.38
N ILE A 370 20.30 9.99 32.71
CA ILE A 370 19.01 10.66 32.78
C ILE A 370 17.95 9.58 33.02
N GLU A 371 17.27 9.63 34.16
CA GLU A 371 16.21 8.67 34.50
C GLU A 371 14.87 9.39 34.62
N GLY A 372 13.82 8.82 34.04
CA GLY A 372 12.44 9.26 34.16
C GLY A 372 11.57 8.13 34.71
N ARG A 373 10.92 8.37 35.84
CA ARG A 373 9.95 7.45 36.46
C ARG A 373 8.56 8.07 36.37
N SER A 374 7.58 7.34 35.85
CA SER A 374 6.22 7.84 35.68
C SER A 374 5.20 6.75 35.95
N ARG A 375 4.13 7.07 36.69
CA ARG A 375 2.91 6.25 36.74
C ARG A 375 1.80 6.96 35.98
N VAL A 376 1.21 6.28 35.00
CA VAL A 376 0.13 6.82 34.15
C VAL A 376 -1.07 5.90 34.15
N GLU A 377 -2.27 6.49 34.16
CA GLU A 377 -3.51 5.79 33.86
C GLU A 377 -3.90 6.07 32.41
N LEU A 378 -4.02 5.02 31.61
CA LEU A 378 -4.48 5.04 30.23
C LEU A 378 -5.95 4.62 30.17
N ARG A 379 -6.76 5.48 29.56
CA ARG A 379 -8.19 5.27 29.30
C ARG A 379 -8.40 5.25 27.80
N ASP A 380 -8.64 4.09 27.22
CA ASP A 380 -9.14 4.06 25.86
C ASP A 380 -10.58 4.57 25.86
N THR A 381 -10.88 5.47 24.93
CA THR A 381 -12.25 5.66 24.48
C THR A 381 -12.21 5.46 22.98
N ASP A 382 -12.75 4.29 22.61
CA ASP A 382 -12.89 3.68 21.29
C ASP A 382 -12.68 4.63 20.07
N PRO A 383 -11.89 4.23 19.04
CA PRO A 383 -11.21 5.22 18.24
C PRO A 383 -12.03 6.17 17.32
N LEU A 384 -13.06 5.92 16.50
CA LEU A 384 -14.00 4.83 16.19
C LEU A 384 -15.24 4.67 17.09
N GLY A 385 -15.26 5.30 18.26
CA GLY A 385 -16.38 5.28 19.20
C GLY A 385 -17.52 6.24 18.85
N TYR A 386 -17.20 7.37 18.23
CA TYR A 386 -17.95 8.64 18.39
C TYR A 386 -18.77 9.12 17.17
N ARG A 387 -18.96 8.29 16.14
CA ARG A 387 -19.76 8.67 14.95
C ARG A 387 -20.94 7.71 14.69
N PRO A 388 -22.05 8.21 14.10
CA PRO A 388 -22.94 7.37 13.33
C PRO A 388 -22.18 6.72 12.16
N LEU A 389 -22.29 5.41 11.99
CA LEU A 389 -21.59 4.61 10.95
C LEU A 389 -22.15 4.83 9.51
N ARG A 390 -22.57 6.06 9.19
CA ARG A 390 -23.28 6.40 7.94
C ARG A 390 -22.77 7.65 7.23
N GLU A 391 -22.01 8.52 7.90
CA GLU A 391 -21.35 9.65 7.26
C GLU A 391 -19.93 9.27 6.87
N ARG A 392 -19.79 8.78 5.63
CA ARG A 392 -18.50 8.59 4.97
C ARG A 392 -17.86 9.96 4.74
N SER A 393 -16.71 10.20 5.36
CA SER A 393 -15.84 11.31 4.98
C SER A 393 -14.98 10.83 3.81
N THR A 394 -15.14 11.45 2.63
CA THR A 394 -14.33 11.11 1.45
C THR A 394 -13.12 12.02 1.32
N LEU A 395 -12.08 11.51 0.68
CA LEU A 395 -10.93 12.29 0.22
C LEU A 395 -11.26 13.00 -1.12
N PRO A 396 -10.69 14.18 -1.40
CA PRO A 396 -9.84 15.00 -0.52
C PRO A 396 -10.65 15.79 0.53
N LEU A 397 -10.06 16.03 1.70
CA LEU A 397 -10.74 16.76 2.78
C LEU A 397 -10.80 18.28 2.52
N VAL A 398 -12.03 18.81 2.54
CA VAL A 398 -12.30 20.26 2.47
C VAL A 398 -12.27 20.86 3.87
N TRP A 399 -11.27 21.70 4.13
CA TRP A 399 -11.11 22.44 5.38
C TRP A 399 -11.52 23.91 5.20
N MET A 400 -12.28 24.47 6.15
CA MET A 400 -12.58 25.90 6.18
C MET A 400 -11.27 26.71 6.29
N PRO A 401 -11.17 27.95 5.76
CA PRO A 401 -9.92 28.70 5.75
C PRO A 401 -9.26 28.85 7.13
N TRP A 402 -10.05 29.07 8.18
CA TRP A 402 -9.53 29.14 9.56
C TRP A 402 -9.02 27.78 10.07
N GLN A 403 -9.69 26.67 9.73
CA GLN A 403 -9.22 25.31 10.07
C GLN A 403 -7.91 25.01 9.34
N ARG A 404 -7.83 25.32 8.04
CA ARG A 404 -6.61 25.15 7.23
C ARG A 404 -5.44 25.94 7.83
N ASN A 405 -5.66 27.19 8.27
CA ASN A 405 -4.61 27.99 8.92
C ASN A 405 -4.14 27.39 10.25
N MET A 406 -5.04 26.85 11.08
CA MET A 406 -4.67 26.18 12.34
C MET A 406 -4.00 24.81 12.12
N LEU A 407 -4.36 24.10 11.05
CA LEU A 407 -3.86 22.77 10.72
C LEU A 407 -2.63 22.79 9.79
N GLN A 408 -2.27 23.93 9.21
CA GLN A 408 -1.19 24.09 8.23
C GLN A 408 0.14 23.41 8.65
N PRO A 409 0.64 23.54 9.89
CA PRO A 409 1.90 22.91 10.30
C PRO A 409 1.87 21.38 10.31
N TYR A 410 0.66 20.79 10.26
CA TYR A 410 0.41 19.35 10.21
C TYR A 410 -0.09 18.87 8.85
N LEU A 411 -0.29 19.78 7.88
CA LEU A 411 -0.71 19.50 6.51
C LEU A 411 0.46 19.56 5.50
N LEU A 412 1.55 20.26 5.83
CA LEU A 412 2.70 20.39 4.93
C LEU A 412 3.58 19.11 4.95
N PRO A 413 3.84 18.45 3.81
CA PRO A 413 4.82 17.37 3.73
C PRO A 413 6.24 17.89 4.05
N PRO A 414 7.21 17.00 4.33
CA PRO A 414 8.61 17.40 4.43
C PRO A 414 9.14 17.95 3.09
N GLU A 415 10.15 18.80 3.16
CA GLU A 415 10.87 19.31 1.98
C GLU A 415 11.64 18.15 1.31
N LEU A 416 11.26 17.82 0.08
CA LEU A 416 11.82 16.76 -0.76
C LEU A 416 11.87 17.25 -2.22
N PRO A 417 12.70 16.65 -3.09
CA PRO A 417 12.65 16.86 -4.53
C PRO A 417 11.24 16.63 -5.11
N GLU A 418 10.85 17.42 -6.10
CA GLU A 418 9.51 17.39 -6.71
C GLU A 418 9.14 15.99 -7.23
N THR A 419 10.07 15.32 -7.94
CA THR A 419 9.88 13.95 -8.44
C THR A 419 9.69 12.90 -7.34
N GLN A 420 10.31 13.09 -6.17
CA GLN A 420 10.10 12.21 -5.02
C GLN A 420 8.73 12.45 -4.36
N LEU A 421 8.23 13.70 -4.39
CA LEU A 421 6.89 14.03 -3.93
C LEU A 421 5.83 13.49 -4.90
N GLU A 422 6.00 13.62 -6.20
CA GLU A 422 5.11 13.04 -7.22
C GLU A 422 4.96 11.52 -7.05
N GLU A 423 6.08 10.81 -6.90
CA GLU A 423 6.09 9.35 -6.71
C GLU A 423 5.38 8.93 -5.41
N LEU A 424 5.53 9.69 -4.33
CA LEU A 424 4.83 9.49 -3.04
C LEU A 424 3.35 9.92 -3.08
N VAL A 425 3.00 10.95 -3.86
CA VAL A 425 1.60 11.37 -4.10
C VAL A 425 0.87 10.25 -4.81
N GLU A 426 1.44 9.69 -5.87
CA GLU A 426 0.82 8.56 -6.59
C GLU A 426 0.72 7.30 -5.72
N TYR A 427 1.73 7.02 -4.90
CA TYR A 427 1.62 5.93 -3.92
C TYR A 427 0.46 6.18 -2.93
N ALA A 428 0.36 7.38 -2.35
CA ALA A 428 -0.72 7.75 -1.43
C ALA A 428 -2.10 7.71 -2.12
N MET A 429 -2.20 8.21 -3.35
CA MET A 429 -3.43 8.19 -4.17
C MET A 429 -3.84 6.77 -4.56
N SER A 430 -2.92 5.82 -4.69
CA SER A 430 -3.27 4.41 -4.91
C SER A 430 -4.14 3.85 -3.76
N PHE A 431 -3.86 4.23 -2.50
CA PHE A 431 -4.68 3.86 -1.34
C PHE A 431 -6.07 4.51 -1.43
N ALA A 432 -6.16 5.80 -1.77
CA ALA A 432 -7.43 6.49 -1.91
C ALA A 432 -8.29 5.88 -3.04
N ARG A 433 -7.71 5.67 -4.23
CA ARG A 433 -8.35 5.01 -5.38
C ARG A 433 -8.84 3.59 -5.04
N ARG A 434 -8.07 2.83 -4.25
CA ARG A 434 -8.39 1.41 -3.97
C ARG A 434 -9.43 1.20 -2.86
N ASN A 435 -9.66 2.20 -2.01
CA ASN A 435 -10.69 2.20 -0.96
C ASN A 435 -11.90 3.12 -1.29
N ASP A 436 -12.18 3.34 -2.58
CA ASP A 436 -13.29 4.17 -3.07
C ASP A 436 -13.33 5.59 -2.43
N PHE A 437 -12.14 6.14 -2.16
CA PHE A 437 -11.88 7.42 -1.49
C PHE A 437 -12.43 7.57 -0.06
N ASP A 438 -12.83 6.50 0.64
CA ASP A 438 -13.19 6.60 2.07
C ASP A 438 -11.95 6.91 2.93
N LEU A 439 -12.03 7.98 3.73
CA LEU A 439 -10.94 8.47 4.57
C LEU A 439 -10.42 7.40 5.55
N LEU A 440 -11.32 6.65 6.19
CA LEU A 440 -10.93 5.75 7.27
C LEU A 440 -10.34 4.46 6.73
N ASP A 441 -11.01 3.85 5.74
CA ASP A 441 -10.50 2.63 5.11
C ASP A 441 -9.13 2.92 4.44
N THR A 442 -8.95 4.09 3.80
CA THR A 442 -7.66 4.55 3.25
C THR A 442 -6.57 4.63 4.33
N LEU A 443 -6.85 5.23 5.49
CA LEU A 443 -5.85 5.40 6.57
C LEU A 443 -5.52 4.08 7.28
N LEU A 444 -6.49 3.18 7.43
CA LEU A 444 -6.27 1.82 7.96
C LEU A 444 -5.44 0.98 6.99
N ASP A 445 -5.68 1.12 5.69
CA ASP A 445 -4.93 0.45 4.63
C ASP A 445 -3.47 0.92 4.55
N ILE A 446 -3.21 2.24 4.67
CA ILE A 446 -1.84 2.78 4.80
C ILE A 446 -1.14 2.19 6.04
N ASN A 447 -1.84 2.13 7.19
CA ASN A 447 -1.27 1.57 8.43
C ASN A 447 -0.84 0.11 8.25
N PHE A 448 -1.71 -0.67 7.61
CA PHE A 448 -1.52 -2.10 7.45
C PHE A 448 -0.51 -2.45 6.38
N SER A 449 -0.51 -1.78 5.21
CA SER A 449 0.52 -1.97 4.19
C SER A 449 1.91 -1.62 4.71
N ILE A 450 2.07 -0.56 5.51
CA ILE A 450 3.39 -0.26 6.09
C ILE A 450 3.85 -1.40 7.02
N PHE A 451 3.01 -1.81 7.97
CA PHE A 451 3.29 -2.94 8.87
C PHE A 451 3.63 -4.25 8.12
N LYS A 452 2.95 -4.52 7.01
CA LYS A 452 3.02 -5.79 6.29
C LYS A 452 4.14 -5.84 5.25
N GLU A 453 4.45 -4.72 4.62
CA GLU A 453 5.38 -4.64 3.48
C GLU A 453 6.77 -4.11 3.87
N TYR A 454 6.90 -3.39 4.98
CA TYR A 454 8.16 -2.75 5.39
C TYR A 454 8.85 -3.57 6.49
N ARG A 455 10.15 -3.84 6.32
CA ARG A 455 10.93 -4.65 7.25
C ARG A 455 11.51 -3.81 8.38
N TYR A 456 11.22 -4.19 9.62
CA TYR A 456 11.86 -3.58 10.80
C TYR A 456 13.34 -4.01 10.86
N VAL A 457 14.27 -3.07 10.68
CA VAL A 457 15.72 -3.34 10.66
C VAL A 457 16.46 -2.25 11.43
N GLN A 458 16.90 -2.55 12.65
CA GLN A 458 17.72 -1.65 13.46
C GLN A 458 19.04 -1.30 12.75
N GLY A 459 19.44 -0.03 12.81
CA GLY A 459 20.68 0.45 12.20
C GLY A 459 20.68 0.57 10.67
N SER A 460 19.54 0.32 10.00
CA SER A 460 19.41 0.53 8.55
C SER A 460 19.22 2.00 8.14
N THR A 461 18.85 2.87 9.08
CA THR A 461 18.47 4.27 8.87
C THR A 461 19.23 5.21 9.80
N HIS A 462 19.22 6.50 9.47
CA HIS A 462 19.93 7.56 10.21
C HIS A 462 19.10 8.86 10.25
N LEU A 463 19.55 9.88 10.98
CA LEU A 463 18.80 11.14 11.16
C LEU A 463 18.52 11.94 9.86
N GLY A 464 19.22 11.61 8.77
CA GLY A 464 19.00 12.18 7.43
C GLY A 464 18.11 11.34 6.52
N THR A 465 17.69 10.14 6.94
CA THR A 465 16.82 9.25 6.16
C THR A 465 15.45 9.91 5.95
N THR A 466 15.04 10.04 4.69
CA THR A 466 13.78 10.65 4.28
C THR A 466 12.65 9.61 4.19
N PRO A 467 11.36 10.03 4.18
CA PRO A 467 10.26 9.14 3.83
C PRO A 467 10.39 8.48 2.45
N PHE A 468 11.07 9.12 1.50
CA PHE A 468 11.31 8.55 0.18
C PHE A 468 12.30 7.37 0.25
N ASP A 469 13.41 7.51 0.97
CA ASP A 469 14.39 6.41 1.14
C ASP A 469 13.74 5.17 1.78
N VAL A 470 12.89 5.38 2.79
CA VAL A 470 12.17 4.33 3.52
C VAL A 470 11.11 3.68 2.62
N TYR A 471 10.42 4.48 1.80
CA TYR A 471 9.52 4.01 0.75
C TYR A 471 10.25 3.13 -0.26
N SER A 472 11.31 3.61 -0.90
CA SER A 472 12.05 2.88 -1.93
C SER A 472 12.69 1.60 -1.40
N ALA A 473 13.28 1.65 -0.20
CA ALA A 473 13.97 0.49 0.40
C ALA A 473 13.03 -0.50 1.12
N ARG A 474 11.78 -0.12 1.41
CA ARG A 474 10.80 -0.89 2.21
C ARG A 474 11.40 -1.44 3.53
N GLN A 475 12.22 -0.65 4.22
CA GLN A 475 12.82 -1.00 5.53
C GLN A 475 13.10 0.22 6.40
N GLY A 476 13.15 0.04 7.72
CA GLY A 476 13.46 1.11 8.70
C GLY A 476 13.15 0.71 10.14
N VAL A 477 12.96 1.70 11.02
CA VAL A 477 12.43 1.51 12.39
C VAL A 477 11.13 2.30 12.61
N CYS A 478 10.55 2.25 13.81
CA CYS A 478 9.23 2.85 14.11
C CYS A 478 9.14 4.36 13.82
N GLN A 479 10.22 5.10 14.07
CA GLN A 479 10.38 6.51 13.67
C GLN A 479 10.12 6.71 12.16
N ASP A 480 10.69 5.83 11.36
CA ASP A 480 10.72 5.96 9.91
C ASP A 480 9.36 5.59 9.31
N PHE A 481 8.73 4.54 9.84
CA PHE A 481 7.37 4.14 9.48
C PHE A 481 6.34 5.20 9.86
N ALA A 482 6.50 5.84 11.03
CA ALA A 482 5.69 6.99 11.43
C ALA A 482 5.89 8.19 10.48
N ASN A 483 7.14 8.49 10.09
CA ASN A 483 7.43 9.57 9.14
C ASN A 483 6.86 9.30 7.74
N VAL A 484 6.91 8.06 7.23
CA VAL A 484 6.28 7.65 5.96
C VAL A 484 4.78 7.84 6.03
N PHE A 485 4.11 7.28 7.04
CA PHE A 485 2.66 7.44 7.20
C PHE A 485 2.26 8.92 7.28
N ILE A 486 2.99 9.74 8.05
CA ILE A 486 2.75 11.20 8.14
C ILE A 486 2.86 11.86 6.77
N CYS A 487 3.86 11.50 5.97
CA CYS A 487 4.03 12.03 4.62
C CYS A 487 2.80 11.70 3.75
N LEU A 488 2.44 10.42 3.64
CA LEU A 488 1.31 9.96 2.80
C LEU A 488 -0.03 10.57 3.23
N ALA A 489 -0.30 10.64 4.54
CA ALA A 489 -1.51 11.27 5.07
C ALA A 489 -1.58 12.77 4.71
N ARG A 490 -0.46 13.49 4.79
CA ARG A 490 -0.40 14.92 4.41
C ARG A 490 -0.57 15.16 2.93
N LEU A 491 0.02 14.31 2.07
CA LEU A 491 -0.17 14.38 0.62
C LEU A 491 -1.65 14.16 0.23
N LEU A 492 -2.42 13.39 1.01
CA LEU A 492 -3.88 13.25 0.88
C LEU A 492 -4.70 14.38 1.55
N GLY A 493 -4.05 15.43 2.07
CA GLY A 493 -4.72 16.56 2.75
C GLY A 493 -5.26 16.24 4.15
N VAL A 494 -4.81 15.14 4.76
CA VAL A 494 -5.14 14.75 6.14
C VAL A 494 -4.09 15.32 7.09
N PRO A 495 -4.45 16.14 8.10
CA PRO A 495 -3.47 16.67 9.03
C PRO A 495 -2.88 15.54 9.89
N ALA A 496 -1.57 15.37 9.87
CA ALA A 496 -0.85 14.30 10.57
C ALA A 496 0.28 14.86 11.43
N ARG A 497 0.51 14.27 12.61
CA ARG A 497 1.53 14.67 13.57
C ARG A 497 2.29 13.46 14.13
N TYR A 498 3.59 13.66 14.35
CA TYR A 498 4.47 12.69 14.98
C TYR A 498 4.14 12.57 16.46
N THR A 499 4.20 11.35 16.99
CA THR A 499 4.01 11.06 18.41
C THR A 499 5.15 10.17 18.91
N CYS A 500 5.75 10.53 20.04
CA CYS A 500 6.78 9.75 20.72
C CYS A 500 6.32 9.35 22.12
N GLY A 501 6.73 8.17 22.58
CA GLY A 501 6.42 7.68 23.91
C GLY A 501 6.92 6.26 24.13
N TYR A 502 6.10 5.43 24.76
CA TYR A 502 6.44 4.06 25.14
C TYR A 502 5.30 3.11 24.77
N ILE A 503 5.64 1.83 24.54
CA ILE A 503 4.68 0.77 24.21
C ILE A 503 4.88 -0.43 25.12
N TYR A 504 3.77 -1.02 25.59
CA TYR A 504 3.78 -2.32 26.24
C TYR A 504 3.41 -3.40 25.22
N THR A 505 4.38 -4.22 24.82
CA THR A 505 4.13 -5.37 23.93
C THR A 505 3.80 -6.64 24.71
N GLY A 506 4.11 -6.71 26.00
CA GLY A 506 3.84 -7.89 26.86
C GLY A 506 4.64 -9.16 26.51
N PRO A 507 4.65 -10.15 27.42
CA PRO A 507 5.68 -11.20 27.53
C PRO A 507 5.70 -12.28 26.44
N LYS A 508 4.99 -12.09 25.33
CA LYS A 508 4.85 -13.10 24.25
C LYS A 508 4.86 -12.53 22.82
N HIS A 509 4.91 -11.22 22.61
CA HIS A 509 4.94 -10.66 21.25
C HIS A 509 6.34 -10.69 20.66
N ALA A 510 6.43 -10.99 19.36
CA ALA A 510 7.70 -11.05 18.62
C ALA A 510 8.46 -9.71 18.61
N ASN A 511 7.75 -8.58 18.74
CA ASN A 511 8.30 -7.23 18.73
C ASN A 511 8.83 -6.76 20.11
N HIS A 512 9.24 -7.69 20.99
CA HIS A 512 9.58 -7.37 22.38
C HIS A 512 10.67 -6.28 22.54
N ALA A 513 11.62 -6.21 21.61
CA ALA A 513 12.67 -5.19 21.54
C ALA A 513 12.13 -3.75 21.32
N GLN A 514 10.87 -3.57 20.93
CA GLN A 514 10.23 -2.25 20.84
C GLN A 514 9.83 -1.70 22.22
N SER A 515 9.55 -2.56 23.20
CA SER A 515 9.26 -2.15 24.59
C SER A 515 10.50 -1.76 25.40
N GLU A 516 11.68 -2.14 24.93
CA GLU A 516 12.97 -1.87 25.58
C GLU A 516 13.53 -0.48 25.22
N ALA A 517 12.87 0.26 24.33
CA ALA A 517 13.27 1.58 23.84
C ALA A 517 12.06 2.54 23.75
N THR A 518 12.31 3.77 23.32
CA THR A 518 11.25 4.76 23.02
C THR A 518 10.56 4.42 21.72
N HIS A 519 9.23 4.37 21.71
CA HIS A 519 8.41 4.08 20.54
C HIS A 519 7.95 5.36 19.82
N ALA A 520 7.54 5.19 18.55
CA ALA A 520 7.09 6.24 17.68
C ALA A 520 5.88 5.79 16.84
N TRP A 521 4.90 6.67 16.70
CA TRP A 521 3.67 6.41 15.94
C TRP A 521 3.04 7.73 15.45
N VAL A 522 1.96 7.64 14.69
CA VAL A 522 1.28 8.79 14.09
C VAL A 522 0.00 9.12 14.85
N GLN A 523 -0.33 10.41 14.94
CA GLN A 523 -1.71 10.84 15.14
C GLN A 523 -2.21 11.62 13.92
N VAL A 524 -3.40 11.31 13.43
CA VAL A 524 -4.10 12.06 12.37
C VAL A 524 -5.33 12.77 12.93
N TYR A 525 -5.63 13.97 12.41
CA TYR A 525 -6.79 14.74 12.80
C TYR A 525 -7.98 14.40 11.90
N LEU A 526 -8.91 13.62 12.44
CA LEU A 526 -10.15 13.25 11.75
C LEU A 526 -11.23 14.32 12.00
N PRO A 527 -11.98 14.79 10.98
CA PRO A 527 -13.06 15.76 11.17
C PRO A 527 -14.04 15.31 12.25
N GLU A 528 -14.41 16.23 13.16
CA GLU A 528 -15.34 16.03 14.29
C GLU A 528 -14.89 15.03 15.37
N VAL A 529 -13.85 14.23 15.11
CA VAL A 529 -13.35 13.15 15.98
C VAL A 529 -12.02 13.51 16.65
N GLY A 530 -11.24 14.39 16.04
CA GLY A 530 -9.97 14.89 16.57
C GLY A 530 -8.76 13.99 16.29
N TRP A 531 -7.70 14.15 17.08
CA TRP A 531 -6.44 13.42 16.92
C TRP A 531 -6.58 11.94 17.34
N LYS A 532 -6.42 11.02 16.40
CA LYS A 532 -6.48 9.56 16.62
C LYS A 532 -5.22 8.87 16.14
N GLY A 533 -4.77 7.86 16.89
CA GLY A 533 -3.44 7.27 16.76
C GLY A 533 -3.39 5.98 15.95
N PHE A 534 -2.38 5.88 15.11
CA PHE A 534 -2.10 4.79 14.18
C PHE A 534 -0.63 4.36 14.37
N ASP A 535 -0.39 3.08 14.66
CA ASP A 535 0.95 2.50 14.80
C ASP A 535 1.30 1.61 13.58
N PRO A 536 1.98 2.17 12.56
CA PRO A 536 2.38 1.42 11.37
C PRO A 536 3.50 0.40 11.64
N THR A 537 4.08 0.37 12.85
CA THR A 537 5.08 -0.62 13.27
C THR A 537 4.44 -1.94 13.72
N ASN A 538 3.17 -1.89 14.13
CA ASN A 538 2.42 -3.03 14.64
C ASN A 538 1.07 -3.26 13.91
N GLY A 539 0.72 -2.40 12.95
CA GLY A 539 -0.49 -2.53 12.11
C GLY A 539 -1.80 -2.19 12.81
N ILE A 540 -1.73 -1.60 14.01
CA ILE A 540 -2.88 -1.37 14.92
C ILE A 540 -3.19 0.12 15.10
N LEU A 541 -4.37 0.40 15.65
CA LEU A 541 -4.68 1.70 16.25
C LEU A 541 -4.16 1.75 17.70
N THR A 542 -3.84 2.94 18.21
CA THR A 542 -3.29 3.07 19.57
C THR A 542 -4.38 3.03 20.63
N GLN A 543 -4.22 2.18 21.65
CA GLN A 543 -5.13 2.00 22.79
C GLN A 543 -4.35 2.08 24.11
N THR A 544 -4.82 1.43 25.20
CA THR A 544 -4.24 1.46 26.55
C THR A 544 -2.86 0.79 26.72
N ASP A 545 -2.18 0.47 25.62
CA ASP A 545 -0.81 -0.06 25.63
C ASP A 545 0.23 0.98 25.13
N HIS A 546 -0.21 2.17 24.71
CA HIS A 546 0.63 3.26 24.21
C HIS A 546 0.67 4.45 25.19
N VAL A 547 1.78 4.63 25.89
CA VAL A 547 2.01 5.79 26.79
C VAL A 547 2.59 6.95 26.00
N ARG A 548 1.82 8.01 25.80
CA ARG A 548 2.21 9.19 25.00
C ARG A 548 3.06 10.18 25.82
N VAL A 549 4.19 10.61 25.27
CA VAL A 549 5.08 11.59 25.91
C VAL A 549 5.08 12.91 25.19
N ALA A 550 5.45 12.92 23.89
CA ALA A 550 5.57 14.15 23.11
C ALA A 550 4.85 14.04 21.76
N VAL A 551 4.38 15.17 21.25
CA VAL A 551 3.76 15.35 19.94
C VAL A 551 4.35 16.55 19.20
N GLY A 552 4.31 16.52 17.88
CA GLY A 552 4.91 17.57 17.05
C GLY A 552 4.78 17.26 15.57
N ARG A 553 5.36 18.07 14.69
CA ARG A 553 5.21 17.90 13.24
C ARG A 553 6.10 16.77 12.70
N GLN A 554 7.23 16.53 13.37
CA GLN A 554 8.26 15.56 12.98
C GLN A 554 9.10 15.14 14.21
N TYR A 555 10.02 14.19 14.02
CA TYR A 555 10.90 13.68 15.09
C TYR A 555 11.58 14.77 15.94
N SER A 556 12.15 15.80 15.32
CA SER A 556 12.92 16.86 16.04
C SER A 556 12.06 17.71 17.00
N ASP A 557 10.77 17.84 16.71
CA ASP A 557 9.81 18.49 17.62
C ASP A 557 9.53 17.62 18.85
N CYS A 558 9.75 16.31 18.75
CA CYS A 558 9.32 15.29 19.73
C CYS A 558 10.47 14.61 20.50
N THR A 559 11.73 14.79 20.10
CA THR A 559 12.88 14.02 20.61
C THR A 559 12.93 13.95 22.15
N PRO A 560 12.98 12.75 22.76
CA PRO A 560 12.95 12.57 24.22
C PRO A 560 14.09 13.31 24.96
N THR A 561 15.30 13.27 24.41
CA THR A 561 16.48 13.96 24.94
C THR A 561 17.25 14.60 23.78
N ALA A 562 17.49 15.91 23.85
CA ALA A 562 18.22 16.66 22.83
C ALA A 562 19.26 17.57 23.48
N GLY A 563 20.55 17.26 23.26
CA GLY A 563 21.69 17.98 23.82
C GLY A 563 22.33 18.99 22.86
N THR A 564 23.07 19.92 23.43
CA THR A 564 24.04 20.77 22.71
C THR A 564 25.28 20.90 23.58
N ILE A 565 26.41 20.43 23.07
CA ILE A 565 27.72 20.51 23.72
C ILE A 565 28.36 21.83 23.29
N PHE A 566 28.86 22.62 24.24
CA PHE A 566 29.50 23.90 24.00
C PHE A 566 31.02 23.85 24.21
N LEU A 567 31.50 22.98 25.10
CA LEU A 567 32.92 22.87 25.45
C LEU A 567 33.25 21.45 25.91
N GLY A 568 34.40 20.94 25.48
CA GLY A 568 34.81 19.55 25.66
C GLY A 568 33.99 18.57 24.81
N GLY A 569 33.97 17.30 25.22
CA GLY A 569 33.31 16.22 24.49
C GLY A 569 34.13 15.67 23.32
N GLY A 570 33.52 14.78 22.55
CA GLY A 570 34.16 14.05 21.46
C GLY A 570 33.24 12.95 20.95
N GLY A 571 33.80 11.79 20.59
CA GLY A 571 32.99 10.62 20.23
C GLY A 571 31.97 10.27 21.32
N GLU A 572 30.70 10.23 20.95
CA GLU A 572 29.54 9.96 21.80
C GLU A 572 29.07 8.51 21.62
N LYS A 573 28.64 7.88 22.72
CA LYS A 573 27.83 6.65 22.70
C LYS A 573 26.58 6.86 23.52
N LEU A 574 25.45 6.48 22.94
CA LEU A 574 24.12 6.59 23.54
C LEU A 574 23.59 5.18 23.85
N GLU A 575 23.13 5.00 25.09
CA GLU A 575 22.45 3.82 25.58
C GLU A 575 21.07 4.26 26.06
N VAL A 576 20.00 3.62 25.60
CA VAL A 576 18.62 3.89 26.04
C VAL A 576 17.99 2.57 26.44
N SER A 577 17.34 2.57 27.61
CA SER A 577 16.55 1.45 28.10
C SER A 577 15.22 1.96 28.63
N VAL A 578 14.14 1.32 28.23
CA VAL A 578 12.77 1.57 28.69
C VAL A 578 12.24 0.30 29.34
N ARG A 579 11.43 0.46 30.38
CA ARG A 579 10.48 -0.56 30.86
C ARG A 579 9.12 0.09 31.02
N CYS A 580 8.10 -0.56 30.49
CA CYS A 580 6.70 -0.16 30.61
C CYS A 580 5.93 -1.39 31.11
N GLU A 581 5.48 -1.38 32.35
CA GLU A 581 4.92 -2.55 33.03
C GLU A 581 3.51 -2.22 33.56
N PRO A 582 2.49 -3.07 33.32
CA PRO A 582 1.15 -2.85 33.84
C PRO A 582 1.10 -3.07 35.36
N VAL A 583 0.55 -2.13 36.09
CA VAL A 583 0.31 -2.26 37.53
C VAL A 583 -0.96 -3.08 37.74
N GLU A 584 -0.87 -4.23 38.43
CA GLU A 584 -2.05 -5.03 38.73
C GLU A 584 -3.00 -4.29 39.70
N PRO A 585 -4.33 -4.39 39.50
CA PRO A 585 -5.34 -3.70 40.31
C PRO A 585 -5.51 -4.34 41.70
N GLY A 586 -4.50 -4.14 42.55
CA GLY A 586 -4.45 -4.67 43.91
C GLY A 586 -3.20 -4.28 44.71
N ALA A 587 -2.09 -3.92 44.04
CA ALA A 587 -0.87 -3.47 44.70
C ALA A 587 -1.02 -2.05 45.28
N LYS A 588 -1.15 -1.97 46.61
CA LYS A 588 -1.11 -0.73 47.40
C LYS A 588 0.28 -0.48 47.98
#